data_AF-A0A2T2YMZ9-F1
#
_entry.id   AF-A0A2T2YMZ9-F1
#
_cell.length_a   1.000
_cell.length_b   1.000
_cell.length_c   1.000
_cell.angle_alpha   90.00
_cell.angle_beta   90.00
_cell.angle_gamma   90.00
#
_symmetry.space_group_name_H-M   'P 1'
#
loop_
_entity.id
_entity.type
_entity.pdbx_description
1 polymer ?
#
loop_
_entity_poly.entity_id
_entity_poly.type
_entity_poly.pdbx_seq_one_letter_code
_entity_poly.pdbx_strand_id
1 'polypeptide(L)'
;MNKIYNIFLDNIKIGTTQFEKADAPMGIVFGLIDFIDSKFGYDFIKSYCLKNQIDIVADYPENKLISTTSIKGLKVTNTNGVEIKGSGNQIDGMDSEGFEIIIEGISYPFYGEEFSNHVKEEKNRYKNKK
;
A
#
# COMPACT_ATOMS: atom_id res chain seq x y z
N MET A 1 3.00 -5.10 -18.42
CA MET A 1 3.71 -5.74 -17.30
C MET A 1 3.40 -4.97 -16.05
N ASN A 2 2.99 -5.66 -15.00
CA ASN A 2 2.80 -5.05 -13.69
C ASN A 2 4.19 -4.76 -13.10
N LYS A 3 4.39 -3.53 -12.62
CA LYS A 3 5.63 -3.15 -11.93
C LYS A 3 5.61 -3.76 -10.53
N ILE A 4 6.77 -4.15 -10.02
CA ILE A 4 6.92 -4.65 -8.65
C ILE A 4 7.58 -3.55 -7.82
N TYR A 5 7.01 -3.30 -6.64
CA TYR A 5 7.48 -2.30 -5.69
C TYR A 5 7.92 -2.98 -4.41
N ASN A 6 9.05 -2.55 -3.86
CA ASN A 6 9.59 -3.05 -2.61
C ASN A 6 9.00 -2.27 -1.43
N ILE A 7 8.56 -2.98 -0.39
CA ILE A 7 7.97 -2.41 0.83
C ILE A 7 8.95 -2.58 1.98
N PHE A 8 9.17 -1.51 2.72
CA PHE A 8 10.07 -1.44 3.85
C PHE A 8 9.38 -0.85 5.08
N LEU A 9 9.71 -1.38 6.25
CA LEU A 9 9.46 -0.75 7.54
C LEU A 9 10.80 -0.49 8.23
N ASP A 10 11.10 0.77 8.53
CA ASP A 10 12.37 1.19 9.15
C ASP A 10 13.62 0.64 8.42
N ASN A 11 13.59 0.67 7.08
CA ASN A 11 14.61 0.11 6.16
C ASN A 11 14.70 -1.43 6.11
N ILE A 12 13.87 -2.15 6.87
CA ILE A 12 13.74 -3.61 6.77
C ILE A 12 12.76 -3.90 5.65
N LYS A 13 13.21 -4.60 4.60
CA LYS A 13 12.30 -5.08 3.54
C LYS A 13 11.36 -6.11 4.13
N ILE A 14 10.05 -5.89 4.01
CA ILE A 14 9.03 -6.81 4.51
C ILE A 14 8.33 -7.58 3.39
N GLY A 15 8.30 -7.01 2.19
CA GLY A 15 7.49 -7.57 1.11
C GLY A 15 7.60 -6.81 -0.19
N THR A 16 6.74 -7.17 -1.12
CA THR A 16 6.53 -6.46 -2.38
C THR A 16 5.05 -6.28 -2.67
N THR A 17 4.71 -5.34 -3.55
CA THR A 17 3.35 -5.19 -4.09
C THR A 17 3.42 -4.88 -5.57
N GLN A 18 2.31 -5.11 -6.28
CA GLN A 18 2.15 -4.70 -7.68
C GLN A 18 1.25 -3.47 -7.85
N PHE A 19 0.60 -3.00 -6.76
CA PHE A 19 -0.41 -1.95 -6.80
C PHE A 19 -1.46 -2.19 -7.90
N GLU A 20 -2.15 -3.33 -7.84
CA GLU A 20 -3.12 -3.76 -8.85
C GLU A 20 -4.40 -2.93 -8.89
N LYS A 21 -4.68 -2.12 -7.86
CA LYS A 21 -5.86 -1.24 -7.77
C LYS A 21 -5.46 0.22 -7.57
N ALA A 22 -6.35 1.13 -7.92
CA ALA A 22 -6.12 2.57 -7.87
C ALA A 22 -7.40 3.41 -7.89
N ASP A 23 -7.28 4.62 -7.34
CA ASP A 23 -8.16 5.76 -7.61
C ASP A 23 -7.28 6.88 -8.20
N ALA A 24 -7.25 6.96 -9.53
CA ALA A 24 -6.35 7.85 -10.26
C ALA A 24 -6.64 9.36 -10.03
N PRO A 25 -7.90 9.82 -10.01
CA PRO A 25 -8.23 11.20 -9.64
C PRO A 25 -7.68 11.63 -8.28
N MET A 26 -7.71 10.73 -7.29
CA MET A 26 -7.24 11.02 -5.92
C MET A 26 -5.74 10.74 -5.71
N GLY A 27 -5.04 10.24 -6.73
CA GLY A 27 -3.63 9.86 -6.62
C GLY A 27 -3.41 8.69 -5.66
N ILE A 28 -4.36 7.76 -5.59
CA ILE A 28 -4.30 6.60 -4.70
C ILE A 28 -3.91 5.36 -5.49
N VAL A 29 -3.03 4.55 -4.91
CA VAL A 29 -2.75 3.17 -5.34
C VAL A 29 -2.80 2.24 -4.15
N PHE A 30 -3.26 1.01 -4.40
CA PHE A 30 -3.29 -0.03 -3.38
C PHE A 30 -3.18 -1.41 -4.00
N GLY A 31 -2.71 -2.35 -3.20
CA GLY A 31 -2.56 -3.73 -3.64
C GLY A 31 -2.06 -4.63 -2.54
N LEU A 32 -2.24 -5.93 -2.76
CA LEU A 32 -1.80 -6.95 -1.82
C LEU A 32 -0.28 -6.91 -1.63
N ILE A 33 0.12 -7.22 -0.40
CA ILE A 33 1.50 -7.38 0.02
C ILE A 33 1.85 -8.86 -0.11
N ASP A 34 2.86 -9.14 -0.93
CA ASP A 34 3.57 -10.40 -0.94
C ASP A 34 4.73 -10.32 0.06
N PHE A 35 4.50 -10.84 1.27
CA PHE A 35 5.50 -10.82 2.34
C PHE A 35 6.67 -11.77 2.04
N ILE A 36 7.89 -11.34 2.32
CA ILE A 36 9.09 -12.18 2.07
C ILE A 36 9.27 -13.31 3.08
N ASP A 37 8.53 -13.28 4.18
CA ASP A 37 8.68 -14.19 5.33
C ASP A 37 7.33 -14.29 6.06
N SER A 38 6.96 -15.50 6.48
CA SER A 38 5.69 -15.78 7.17
C SER A 38 5.58 -15.16 8.56
N LYS A 39 6.67 -14.62 9.12
CA LYS A 39 6.63 -13.82 10.35
C LYS A 39 5.90 -12.49 10.18
N PHE A 40 5.77 -11.99 8.94
CA PHE A 40 5.04 -10.77 8.65
C PHE A 40 3.55 -11.07 8.48
N GLY A 41 2.71 -10.32 9.17
CA GLY A 41 1.26 -10.52 9.25
C GLY A 41 0.66 -9.73 10.40
N TYR A 42 -0.55 -10.09 10.82
CA TYR A 42 -1.32 -9.36 11.84
C TYR A 42 -0.49 -9.05 13.11
N ASP A 43 0.08 -10.06 13.75
CA ASP A 43 0.80 -9.89 15.03
C ASP A 43 2.03 -8.98 14.89
N PHE A 44 2.73 -9.08 13.76
CA PHE A 44 3.88 -8.24 13.45
C PHE A 44 3.47 -6.78 13.24
N ILE A 45 2.44 -6.53 12.42
CA ILE A 45 1.94 -5.18 12.12
C ILE A 45 1.44 -4.53 13.42
N LYS A 46 0.64 -5.26 14.21
CA LYS A 46 0.11 -4.79 15.49
C LYS A 46 1.24 -4.44 16.46
N SER A 47 2.20 -5.34 16.65
CA SER A 47 3.34 -5.12 17.54
C SER A 47 4.17 -3.90 17.11
N TYR A 48 4.38 -3.74 15.80
CA TYR A 48 5.06 -2.59 15.25
C TYR A 48 4.31 -1.28 15.54
N CYS A 49 2.98 -1.25 15.35
CA CYS A 49 2.17 -0.07 15.62
C CYS A 49 2.21 0.34 17.09
N LEU A 50 2.00 -0.62 18.00
CA LEU A 50 2.05 -0.38 19.44
C LEU A 50 3.42 0.14 19.89
N LYS A 51 4.51 -0.46 19.40
CA LYS A 51 5.88 -0.04 19.72
C LYS A 51 6.17 1.39 19.27
N ASN A 52 5.64 1.79 18.11
CA ASN A 52 5.92 3.08 17.48
C ASN A 52 4.82 4.13 17.72
N GLN A 53 3.85 3.84 18.60
CA GLN A 53 2.73 4.74 18.92
C GLN A 53 1.93 5.17 17.67
N ILE A 54 1.71 4.22 16.77
CA ILE A 54 0.86 4.41 15.59
C ILE A 54 -0.56 4.02 15.95
N ASP A 55 -1.52 4.89 15.67
CA ASP A 55 -2.92 4.62 15.92
C ASP A 55 -3.45 3.50 15.01
N ILE A 56 -4.19 2.57 15.61
CA ILE A 56 -4.87 1.47 14.92
C ILE A 56 -6.34 1.83 14.80
N VAL A 57 -6.85 1.89 13.57
CA VAL A 57 -8.23 2.29 13.27
C VAL A 57 -9.21 1.15 13.57
N ALA A 58 -8.80 -0.08 13.24
CA ALA A 58 -9.57 -1.28 13.51
C ALA A 58 -8.64 -2.41 13.96
N ASP A 59 -9.04 -3.13 15.01
CA ASP A 59 -8.29 -4.24 15.59
C ASP A 59 -9.27 -5.35 16.00
N TYR A 60 -9.34 -6.42 15.21
CA TYR A 60 -10.18 -7.59 15.48
C TYR A 60 -9.32 -8.85 15.53
N PRO A 61 -8.75 -9.19 16.70
CA PRO A 61 -7.83 -10.33 16.86
C PRO A 61 -8.43 -11.68 16.45
N GLU A 62 -9.74 -11.87 16.64
CA GLU A 62 -10.47 -13.10 16.30
C GLU A 62 -10.39 -13.43 14.81
N ASN A 63 -10.40 -12.39 13.97
CA ASN A 63 -10.27 -12.49 12.52
C ASN A 63 -8.85 -12.17 12.05
N LYS A 64 -7.97 -11.81 12.99
CA LYS A 64 -6.65 -11.23 12.72
C LYS A 64 -6.72 -10.09 11.70
N LEU A 65 -7.74 -9.25 11.82
CA LEU A 65 -7.92 -8.06 11.00
C LEU A 65 -7.29 -6.86 11.70
N ILE A 66 -6.54 -6.07 10.95
CA ILE A 66 -6.02 -4.79 11.40
C ILE A 66 -6.17 -3.75 10.30
N SER A 67 -6.45 -2.52 10.70
CA SER A 67 -6.34 -1.33 9.85
C SER A 67 -5.59 -0.24 10.60
N THR A 68 -4.70 0.45 9.91
CA THR A 68 -3.72 1.36 10.53
C THR A 68 -3.89 2.80 10.05
N THR A 69 -3.48 3.75 10.86
CA THR A 69 -3.24 5.12 10.39
C THR A 69 -1.88 5.22 9.70
N SER A 70 -1.50 6.42 9.23
CA SER A 70 -0.23 6.61 8.53
C SER A 70 1.00 6.19 9.31
N ILE A 71 1.76 5.28 8.69
CA ILE A 71 2.95 4.67 9.26
C ILE A 71 4.18 5.44 8.76
N LYS A 72 4.77 6.26 9.63
CA LYS A 72 5.94 7.09 9.27
C LYS A 72 7.15 6.26 8.79
N GLY A 73 7.35 5.06 9.35
CA GLY A 73 8.45 4.17 8.97
C GLY A 73 8.18 3.32 7.72
N LEU A 74 6.98 3.41 7.15
CA LEU A 74 6.57 2.65 5.98
C LEU A 74 6.99 3.35 4.70
N LYS A 75 7.82 2.67 3.92
CA LYS A 75 8.38 3.19 2.68
C LYS A 75 8.17 2.19 1.56
N VAL A 76 7.76 2.70 0.40
CA VAL A 76 7.64 1.90 -0.82
C VAL A 76 8.54 2.48 -1.89
N THR A 77 9.26 1.63 -2.62
CA THR A 77 10.15 2.04 -3.71
C THR A 77 9.92 1.19 -4.94
N ASN A 78 10.09 1.77 -6.13
CA ASN A 78 10.17 0.99 -7.36
C ASN A 78 11.52 0.26 -7.49
N THR A 79 11.70 -0.49 -8.56
CA THR A 79 12.93 -1.26 -8.83
C THR A 79 14.18 -0.40 -9.00
N ASN A 80 14.02 0.89 -9.31
CA ASN A 80 15.12 1.85 -9.43
C ASN A 80 15.46 2.53 -8.10
N GLY A 81 14.80 2.14 -7.00
CA GLY A 81 14.98 2.73 -5.68
C GLY A 81 14.29 4.08 -5.50
N VAL A 82 13.48 4.52 -6.46
CA VAL A 82 12.69 5.76 -6.33
C VAL A 82 11.52 5.49 -5.39
N GLU A 83 11.38 6.34 -4.38
CA GLU A 83 10.32 6.25 -3.39
C GLU A 83 8.97 6.72 -3.96
N ILE A 84 7.91 5.95 -3.71
CA ILE A 84 6.55 6.30 -4.05
C ILE A 84 5.98 7.15 -2.92
N LYS A 85 6.09 8.47 -3.05
CA LYS A 85 5.65 9.41 -2.02
C LYS A 85 4.18 9.80 -2.20
N GLY A 86 3.40 9.59 -1.15
CA GLY A 86 2.04 10.09 -1.00
C GLY A 86 1.92 11.06 0.19
N SER A 87 0.74 11.64 0.38
CA SER A 87 0.37 12.38 1.60
C SER A 87 0.12 11.46 2.79
N GLY A 88 -0.22 10.20 2.53
CA GLY A 88 -0.48 9.16 3.53
C GLY A 88 -0.11 7.77 3.01
N ASN A 89 0.05 6.84 3.94
CA ASN A 89 0.20 5.42 3.66
C ASN A 89 -0.51 4.61 4.75
N GLN A 90 -0.78 3.32 4.55
CA GLN A 90 -1.36 2.45 5.57
C GLN A 90 -1.22 0.99 5.16
N ILE A 91 -1.29 0.09 6.14
CA ILE A 91 -1.46 -1.34 5.93
C ILE A 91 -2.77 -1.78 6.56
N ASP A 92 -3.62 -2.39 5.74
CA ASP A 92 -4.94 -2.87 6.13
C ASP A 92 -5.12 -4.32 5.66
N GLY A 93 -5.91 -5.11 6.38
CA GLY A 93 -6.31 -6.43 5.92
C GLY A 93 -6.36 -7.46 7.03
N MET A 94 -6.37 -8.73 6.65
CA MET A 94 -6.49 -9.86 7.57
C MET A 94 -5.75 -11.10 7.07
N ASP A 95 -5.31 -11.98 7.96
CA ASP A 95 -4.52 -13.17 7.60
C ASP A 95 -5.20 -14.06 6.54
N SER A 96 -6.54 -14.17 6.54
CA SER A 96 -7.28 -15.05 5.61
C SER A 96 -7.41 -14.50 4.19
N GLU A 97 -7.32 -13.18 3.99
CA GLU A 97 -7.48 -12.51 2.69
C GLU A 97 -6.18 -11.85 2.20
N GLY A 98 -5.21 -11.68 3.10
CA GLY A 98 -4.00 -10.94 2.88
C GLY A 98 -4.08 -9.51 3.42
N PHE A 99 -2.94 -8.82 3.35
CA PHE A 99 -2.81 -7.43 3.74
C PHE A 99 -2.52 -6.59 2.50
N GLU A 100 -3.17 -5.44 2.39
CA GLU A 100 -2.96 -4.45 1.35
C GLU A 100 -2.12 -3.30 1.90
N ILE A 101 -1.23 -2.79 1.03
CA ILE A 101 -0.55 -1.51 1.23
C ILE A 101 -1.31 -0.46 0.43
N ILE A 102 -1.63 0.66 1.06
CA ILE A 102 -2.28 1.80 0.41
C ILE A 102 -1.32 3.00 0.49
N ILE A 103 -1.19 3.72 -0.62
CA ILE A 103 -0.52 5.03 -0.67
C ILE A 103 -1.50 6.04 -1.24
N GLU A 104 -1.72 7.11 -0.48
CA GLU A 104 -2.73 8.13 -0.78
C GLU A 104 -2.08 9.44 -1.24
N GLY A 105 -2.74 10.17 -2.13
CA GLY A 105 -2.35 11.54 -2.49
C GLY A 105 -0.98 11.66 -3.18
N ILE A 106 -0.60 10.67 -3.99
CA ILE A 106 0.58 10.75 -4.84
C ILE A 106 0.36 11.87 -5.87
N SER A 107 1.27 12.84 -5.87
CA SER A 107 1.12 14.03 -6.71
C SER A 107 1.35 13.75 -8.20
N TYR A 108 0.62 14.48 -9.05
CA TYR A 108 0.94 14.62 -10.47
C TYR A 108 2.10 15.61 -10.67
N PRO A 109 2.95 15.44 -11.70
CA PRO A 109 2.84 14.48 -12.81
C PRO A 109 3.30 13.06 -12.49
N PHE A 110 4.04 12.85 -11.39
CA PHE A 110 4.66 11.58 -11.05
C PHE A 110 3.67 10.40 -11.06
N TYR A 111 2.48 10.56 -10.47
CA TYR A 111 1.45 9.52 -10.50
C TYR A 111 1.13 9.07 -11.92
N GLY A 112 0.91 10.03 -12.84
CA GLY A 112 0.51 9.73 -14.20
C GLY A 112 1.60 9.07 -15.04
N GLU A 113 2.86 9.34 -14.72
CA GLU A 113 4.02 8.72 -15.36
C GLU A 113 4.26 7.31 -14.81
N GLU A 114 4.30 7.19 -13.49
CA GLU A 114 4.64 5.92 -12.82
C GLU A 114 3.50 4.89 -12.94
N PHE A 115 2.26 5.34 -12.79
CA PHE A 115 1.04 4.52 -12.82
C PHE A 115 0.19 4.78 -14.07
N SER A 116 0.84 4.97 -15.23
CA SER A 116 0.15 5.30 -16.49
C SER A 116 -0.92 4.28 -16.92
N ASN A 117 -0.82 3.02 -16.51
CA ASN A 117 -1.84 2.00 -16.77
C ASN A 117 -3.14 2.34 -16.03
N HIS A 118 -3.07 2.68 -14.74
CA HIS A 118 -4.23 3.10 -13.94
C HIS A 118 -4.92 4.33 -14.52
N VAL A 119 -4.13 5.31 -14.98
CA VAL A 119 -4.67 6.50 -15.65
C VAL A 119 -5.40 6.14 -16.95
N LYS A 120 -4.89 5.20 -17.74
CA LYS A 120 -5.54 4.75 -18.98
C LYS A 120 -6.82 3.99 -18.70
N GLU A 121 -6.80 3.08 -17.73
CA GLU A 121 -7.97 2.30 -17.33
C GLU A 121 -9.10 3.20 -16.85
N GLU A 122 -8.78 4.18 -16.02
CA GLU A 122 -9.78 5.12 -15.50
C GLU A 122 -10.39 5.98 -16.62
N LYS A 123 -9.56 6.51 -17.53
CA LYS A 123 -10.03 7.23 -18.73
C LYS A 123 -10.96 6.37 -19.58
N ASN A 124 -10.68 5.07 -19.73
CA ASN A 124 -11.54 4.16 -20.49
C ASN A 124 -12.87 3.91 -19.78
N ARG A 125 -12.87 3.75 -18.45
CA ARG A 125 -14.11 3.63 -17.66
C ARG A 125 -14.99 4.87 -17.79
N TYR A 126 -14.41 6.08 -17.73
CA TYR A 126 -15.16 7.32 -17.92
C TYR A 126 -15.76 7.45 -19.33
N LYS A 127 -15.04 7.04 -20.38
CA LYS A 127 -15.56 7.06 -21.76
C LYS A 127 -16.75 6.14 -21.96
N ASN A 128 -16.74 4.96 -21.32
CA ASN A 128 -17.80 3.97 -21.46
C ASN A 128 -19.05 4.26 -20.60
N LYS A 129 -19.00 5.28 -19.74
CA LYS A 129 -20.13 5.74 -18.92
C LYS A 129 -20.92 6.90 -19.57
N LYS A 130 -20.51 7.36 -20.77
CA LYS A 130 -21.22 8.36 -21.59
C LYS A 130 -21.93 7.67 -22.74
#